data_AF-A0A522BNS7-F1
#
_entry.id   AF-A0A522BNS7-F1
#
_cell.length_a   1.000
_cell.length_b   1.000
_cell.length_c   1.000
_cell.angle_alpha   90.00
_cell.angle_beta   90.00
_cell.angle_gamma   90.00
#
_symmetry.space_group_name_H-M   'P 1'
#
loop_
_entity.id
_entity.type
_entity.pdbx_description
1 polymer ?
#
loop_
_entity_poly.entity_id
_entity_poly.type
_entity_poly.pdbx_seq_one_letter_code
_entity_poly.pdbx_strand_id
1 'polypeptide(L)'
;MANSVFLNRDGFIEQKYIGDQTYDSVQASVRAILELSKQLRKNGKPVKILTDLSRLGNPPPAPEKHQFTPYGTPITTWSPCLGQTCL
;
A
#
# COMPACT_ATOMS: atom_id res chain seq x y z
N MET A 1 5.48 15.41 3.29
CA MET A 1 4.96 14.03 3.21
C MET A 1 4.99 13.44 4.60
N ALA A 2 3.86 12.94 5.11
CA ALA A 2 3.82 12.28 6.42
C ALA A 2 2.86 11.10 6.42
N ASN A 3 3.29 10.01 7.03
CA ASN A 3 2.50 8.80 7.26
C ASN A 3 2.71 8.38 8.71
N SER A 4 1.61 8.14 9.43
CA SER A 4 1.67 7.73 10.83
C SER A 4 0.66 6.62 11.11
N VAL A 5 1.09 5.65 11.91
CA VAL A 5 0.29 4.54 12.43
C VAL A 5 0.43 4.54 13.95
N PHE A 6 -0.67 4.64 14.68
CA PHE A 6 -0.65 4.62 16.14
C PHE A 6 -1.91 3.98 16.73
N LEU A 7 -1.81 3.53 17.97
CA LEU A 7 -2.95 3.04 18.74
C LEU A 7 -3.62 4.23 19.45
N ASN A 8 -4.90 4.47 19.17
CA ASN A 8 -5.65 5.54 19.81
C ASN A 8 -6.18 5.12 21.19
N ARG A 9 -6.79 6.05 21.93
CA ARG A 9 -7.31 5.81 23.29
C ARG A 9 -8.48 4.83 23.34
N ASP A 10 -9.19 4.67 22.23
CA ASP A 10 -10.32 3.74 22.07
C ASP A 10 -9.86 2.33 21.66
N GLY A 11 -8.54 2.11 21.50
CA GLY A 11 -7.97 0.83 21.10
C GLY A 11 -8.04 0.56 19.59
N PHE A 12 -8.27 1.60 18.77
CA PHE A 12 -8.22 1.52 17.32
C PHE A 12 -6.83 1.82 16.80
N ILE A 13 -6.45 1.14 15.72
CA ILE A 13 -5.26 1.48 14.96
C ILE A 13 -5.65 2.62 14.02
N GLU A 14 -5.15 3.82 14.28
CA GLU A 14 -5.34 4.96 13.40
C GLU A 14 -4.17 5.07 12.42
N GLN A 15 -4.52 5.22 11.14
CA GLN A 15 -3.61 5.47 10.05
C GLN A 15 -3.95 6.81 9.39
N LYS A 16 -2.98 7.71 9.29
CA LYS A 16 -3.16 9.01 8.64
C LYS A 16 -2.20 9.17 7.48
N TYR A 17 -2.75 9.44 6.29
CA TYR A 17 -1.98 9.74 5.08
C TYR A 17 -2.05 11.24 4.79
N ILE A 18 -0.90 11.93 4.76
CA ILE A 18 -0.82 13.37 4.51
C ILE A 18 0.12 13.65 3.33
N GLY A 19 -0.43 14.30 2.31
CA GLY A 19 0.23 14.61 1.05
C GLY A 19 0.40 13.38 0.15
N ASP A 20 1.23 13.52 -0.86
CA ASP A 20 1.51 12.46 -1.84
C ASP A 20 2.11 11.23 -1.17
N GLN A 21 1.66 10.05 -1.60
CA GLN A 21 2.12 8.77 -1.06
C GLN A 21 2.81 7.96 -2.14
N THR A 22 3.90 7.29 -1.78
CA THR A 22 4.56 6.29 -2.63
C THR A 22 4.10 4.88 -2.26
N TYR A 23 4.22 3.95 -3.19
CA TYR A 23 3.91 2.53 -2.93
C TYR A 23 4.66 2.01 -1.70
N ASP A 24 5.96 2.31 -1.60
CA ASP A 24 6.79 1.89 -0.47
C ASP A 24 6.32 2.46 0.87
N SER A 25 5.92 3.74 0.89
CA SER A 25 5.43 4.39 2.11
C SER A 25 4.11 3.78 2.60
N VAL A 26 3.20 3.45 1.68
CA VAL A 26 1.95 2.77 2.00
C VAL A 26 2.23 1.35 2.48
N GLN A 27 3.11 0.61 1.78
CA GLN A 27 3.43 -0.76 2.13
C GLN A 27 4.09 -0.88 3.50
N ALA A 28 5.02 0.02 3.84
CA ALA A 28 5.65 0.06 5.16
C ALA A 28 4.61 0.24 6.28
N SER A 29 3.66 1.14 6.10
CA SER A 29 2.62 1.38 7.10
C SER A 29 1.62 0.24 7.22
N VAL A 30 1.24 -0.38 6.10
CA VAL A 30 0.41 -1.60 6.12
C VAL A 30 1.11 -2.74 6.89
N ARG A 31 2.42 -2.92 6.70
CA ARG A 31 3.20 -3.91 7.49
C ARG A 31 3.17 -3.61 8.98
N ALA A 32 3.32 -2.34 9.38
CA ALA A 32 3.22 -1.94 10.78
C ALA A 32 1.85 -2.25 11.38
N ILE A 33 0.76 -1.95 10.65
CA ILE A 33 -0.62 -2.28 11.06
C ILE A 33 -0.79 -3.79 11.20
N LEU A 34 -0.26 -4.57 10.25
CA LEU A 34 -0.33 -6.03 10.32
C LEU A 34 0.34 -6.58 11.58
N GLU A 35 1.53 -6.10 11.93
CA GLU A 35 2.22 -6.53 13.16
C GLU A 35 1.46 -6.12 14.43
N LEU A 36 0.99 -4.87 14.51
CA LEU A 36 0.15 -4.40 15.63
C LEU A 36 -1.14 -5.22 15.76
N SER A 37 -1.80 -5.51 14.64
CA SER A 37 -3.04 -6.28 14.62
C SER A 37 -2.84 -7.73 15.11
N LYS A 38 -1.71 -8.37 14.76
CA LYS A 38 -1.36 -9.70 15.27
C LYS A 38 -1.19 -9.68 16.79
N GLN A 39 -0.49 -8.67 17.33
CA GLN A 39 -0.28 -8.54 18.77
C GLN A 39 -1.60 -8.31 19.52
N LEU A 40 -2.46 -7.43 19.01
CA LEU A 40 -3.77 -7.18 19.61
C LEU A 40 -4.68 -8.42 19.59
N ARG A 41 -4.70 -9.16 18.48
CA ARG A 41 -5.46 -10.42 18.36
C ARG A 41 -4.95 -11.50 19.31
N LYS A 42 -3.63 -11.64 19.46
CA LYS A 42 -3.03 -12.56 20.45
C LYS A 42 -3.49 -12.27 21.87
N ASN A 43 -3.78 -11.00 22.18
CA ASN A 43 -4.28 -10.56 23.48
C ASN A 43 -5.82 -10.57 23.58
N GLY A 44 -6.52 -11.19 22.63
CA GLY A 44 -7.98 -11.27 22.61
C GLY A 44 -8.68 -9.92 22.40
N LYS A 45 -7.96 -8.87 21.97
CA LYS A 45 -8.53 -7.55 21.76
C LYS A 45 -9.10 -7.45 20.34
N PRO A 46 -10.34 -6.93 20.17
CA PRO A 46 -10.88 -6.66 18.85
C PRO A 46 -10.04 -5.59 18.16
N VAL A 47 -9.71 -5.82 16.88
CA VAL A 47 -8.94 -4.87 16.07
C VAL A 47 -9.89 -4.09 15.18
N LYS A 48 -9.90 -2.76 15.32
CA LYS A 48 -10.48 -1.87 14.31
C LYS A 48 -9.40 -0.93 13.79
N ILE A 49 -9.43 -0.68 12.49
CA ILE A 49 -8.46 0.17 11.80
C ILE A 49 -9.25 1.35 11.24
N LEU A 50 -8.80 2.57 11.56
CA LEU A 50 -9.36 3.82 11.05
C LEU A 50 -8.32 4.45 10.13
N THR A 51 -8.71 4.71 8.89
CA THR A 51 -7.83 5.32 7.89
C THR A 51 -8.36 6.69 7.52
N ASP A 52 -7.59 7.73 7.85
CA ASP A 52 -7.87 9.10 7.46
C ASP A 52 -7.17 9.43 6.14
N LEU A 53 -7.99 9.76 5.15
CA LEU A 53 -7.59 10.13 3.79
C LEU A 53 -7.93 11.60 3.47
N SER A 54 -8.39 12.38 4.45
CA SER A 54 -8.87 13.76 4.24
C SER A 54 -7.80 14.72 3.70
N ARG A 55 -6.52 14.39 3.93
CA ARG A 55 -5.35 15.16 3.49
C ARG A 55 -4.47 14.37 2.52
N LEU A 56 -5.04 13.36 1.86
CA LEU A 56 -4.33 12.61 0.84
C LEU A 56 -4.06 13.52 -0.37
N GLY A 57 -2.81 13.54 -0.83
CA GLY A 57 -2.45 14.14 -2.11
C GLY A 57 -2.73 13.17 -3.25
N ASN A 58 -1.73 12.96 -4.11
CA ASN A 58 -1.80 11.91 -5.12
C ASN A 58 -1.70 10.52 -4.47
N PRO A 59 -2.64 9.60 -4.75
CA PRO A 59 -2.48 8.21 -4.35
C PRO A 59 -1.27 7.59 -5.07
N PRO A 60 -0.63 6.58 -4.48
CA PRO A 60 0.46 5.89 -5.16
C PRO A 60 -0.06 5.26 -6.45
N PRO A 61 0.76 5.17 -7.51
CA PRO A 61 0.39 4.41 -8.69
C PRO A 61 0.01 2.99 -8.29
N ALA A 62 -1.02 2.44 -8.93
CA ALA A 62 -1.39 1.05 -8.73
C ALA A 62 -0.15 0.18 -8.95
N PRO A 63 0.09 -0.86 -8.12
CA PRO A 63 1.19 -1.78 -8.39
C PRO A 63 1.02 -2.30 -9.81
N GLU A 64 2.07 -2.18 -10.61
CA GLU A 64 2.11 -2.84 -11.92
C GLU A 64 1.69 -4.28 -11.69
N LYS A 65 0.64 -4.72 -12.38
CA LYS A 65 0.29 -6.14 -12.38
C LYS A 65 1.49 -6.83 -13.01
N HIS A 66 2.40 -7.37 -12.21
CA HIS A 66 3.30 -8.39 -12.68
C HIS A 66 2.41 -9.57 -13.07
N GLN A 67 2.06 -9.62 -14.35
CA GLN A 67 1.52 -10.81 -14.97
C GLN A 67 2.63 -11.85 -14.87
N PHE A 68 2.59 -12.63 -13.80
CA PHE A 68 3.34 -13.87 -13.75
C PHE A 68 2.78 -14.73 -14.87
N THR A 69 3.56 -14.92 -15.93
CA THR A 69 3.35 -16.07 -16.80
C THR A 69 3.48 -17.32 -15.91
N PRO A 70 2.76 -18.42 -16.20
CA PRO A 70 2.86 -19.65 -15.41
C PRO A 70 4.26 -20.27 -15.33
N TYR A 71 5.26 -19.66 -15.99
CA TYR A 71 6.65 -20.10 -16.05
C TYR A 71 7.63 -18.98 -15.67
N GLY A 72 7.38 -18.24 -14.58
CA GLY A 72 8.43 -17.64 -13.73
C GLY A 72 9.60 -16.91 -14.40
N THR A 73 9.45 -16.32 -15.58
CA THR A 73 10.51 -15.57 -16.27
C THR A 73 10.04 -14.13 -16.50
N PRO A 74 10.75 -13.11 -15.95
CA PRO A 74 10.42 -11.73 -16.22
C PRO A 74 10.82 -11.41 -17.67
N ILE A 75 9.83 -11.18 -18.53
CA ILE A 75 10.05 -10.52 -19.82
C ILE A 75 10.10 -9.02 -19.57
N THR A 76 11.30 -8.44 -19.62
CA THR A 76 11.48 -7.00 -19.77
C THR A 76 11.06 -6.63 -21.20
N THR A 77 9.77 -6.45 -21.44
CA THR A 77 9.28 -5.91 -22.71
C THR A 77 9.58 -4.42 -22.75
N TRP A 78 10.79 -4.08 -23.17
CA TRP A 78 11.02 -2.81 -23.87
C TRP A 78 10.22 -2.89 -25.17
N SER A 79 9.08 -2.21 -25.26
CA SER A 79 8.48 -1.92 -26.55
C SER A 79 9.02 -0.58 -27.05
N PRO A 80 9.88 -0.57 -28.08
CA PRO A 80 10.15 0.65 -28.81
C PRO A 80 8.94 0.86 -29.74
N CYS A 81 8.07 1.81 -29.43
CA CYS A 81 7.20 2.36 -30.48
C CYS A 81 8.06 3.26 -31.39
N LEU A 82 8.97 2.62 -32.14
CA LEU A 82 9.66 3.16 -33.30
C LEU A 82 8.92 2.66 -34.53
N GLY A 83 7.99 3.48 -35.02
CA GLY A 83 7.52 3.43 -36.40
C GLY A 83 6.43 2.41 -36.74
N GLN A 84 5.36 2.94 -37.32
CA GLN A 84 4.38 2.30 -38.20
C GLN A 84 3.23 1.50 -37.55
N THR A 85 2.08 2.19 -37.48
CA THR A 85 0.73 1.72 -37.83
C THR A 85 0.32 0.29 -37.44
N CYS A 86 -0.52 0.18 -36.42
CA CYS A 86 -1.36 -0.99 -36.17
C CYS A 86 -2.59 -0.94 -37.08
N LEU A 87 -2.76 -1.97 -37.91
CA LEU A 87 -4.04 -2.38 -38.49
C LEU A 87 -4.61 -3.52 -37.64
#